data_AF-A0A7C3H569-F1
#
_entry.id   AF-A0A7C3H569-F1
#
_cell.length_a   1.000
_cell.length_b   1.000
_cell.length_c   1.000
_cell.angle_alpha   90.00
_cell.angle_beta   90.00
_cell.angle_gamma   90.00
#
_symmetry.space_group_name_H-M   'P 1'
#
loop_
_entity.id
_entity.type
_entity.pdbx_description
1 polymer ?
#
loop_
_entity_poly.entity_id
_entity_poly.type
_entity_poly.pdbx_seq_one_letter_code
_entity_poly.pdbx_strand_id
1 'polypeptide(L)'
;LPLVQHALPMALELYHDEVLSLAQVVEKTAHAPAELFGIVDRGYLREGYWADLVLVDIDSRVRVERENVLYKCGWSPLEGEVLRSEVIATWVNGQPVYAHGRFSGAPEGMRLAFRR
;
A
#
# COMPACT_ATOMS: atom_id res chain seq x y z
N LEU A 1 15.95 -2.58 -5.70
CA LEU A 1 15.55 -1.17 -5.45
C LEU A 1 14.54 -1.18 -4.30
N PRO A 2 14.71 -0.35 -3.25
CA PRO A 2 13.76 -0.30 -2.15
C PRO A 2 12.53 0.52 -2.56
N LEU A 3 11.40 -0.16 -2.78
CA LEU A 3 10.18 0.46 -3.36
C LEU A 3 8.88 0.19 -2.60
N VAL A 4 8.82 -0.80 -1.70
CA VAL A 4 7.54 -1.21 -1.08
C VAL A 4 6.83 -0.09 -0.31
N GLN A 5 7.56 0.86 0.29
CA GLN A 5 6.97 2.04 0.95
C GLN A 5 6.26 2.98 -0.04
N HIS A 6 6.80 3.10 -1.26
CA HIS A 6 6.34 4.07 -2.26
C HIS A 6 5.57 3.42 -3.43
N ALA A 7 5.44 2.09 -3.46
CA ALA A 7 4.86 1.39 -4.60
C ALA A 7 3.40 1.79 -4.90
N LEU A 8 2.56 1.90 -3.86
CA LEU A 8 1.17 2.35 -4.04
C LEU A 8 1.08 3.84 -4.41
N PRO A 9 1.73 4.78 -3.69
CA PRO A 9 1.83 6.16 -4.14
C PRO A 9 2.31 6.33 -5.59
N MET A 10 3.33 5.57 -6.01
CA MET A 10 3.79 5.57 -7.42
C MET A 10 2.72 5.06 -8.38
N ALA A 11 1.97 4.02 -8.02
CA ALA A 11 0.86 3.54 -8.85
C ALA A 11 -0.26 4.59 -8.96
N LEU A 12 -0.47 5.41 -7.92
CA LEU A 12 -1.41 6.52 -7.93
C LEU A 12 -0.94 7.71 -8.76
N GLU A 13 0.37 7.88 -9.01
CA GLU A 13 0.83 8.84 -10.03
C GLU A 13 0.24 8.52 -11.41
N LEU A 14 0.12 7.23 -11.77
CA LEU A 14 -0.54 6.83 -13.02
C LEU A 14 -2.04 7.15 -13.04
N TYR A 15 -2.67 7.20 -11.87
CA TYR A 15 -4.04 7.69 -11.77
C TYR A 15 -4.11 9.20 -12.02
N HIS A 16 -3.24 9.96 -11.36
CA HIS A 16 -3.16 11.42 -11.53
C HIS A 16 -2.74 11.85 -12.94
N ASP A 17 -1.99 11.01 -13.64
CA ASP A 17 -1.61 11.21 -15.05
C ASP A 17 -2.65 10.68 -16.04
N GLU A 18 -3.84 10.27 -15.56
CA GLU A 18 -4.96 9.74 -16.35
C GLU A 18 -4.61 8.48 -17.18
N VAL A 19 -3.53 7.78 -16.81
CA VAL A 19 -3.11 6.52 -17.45
C VAL A 19 -3.93 5.35 -16.95
N LEU A 20 -4.32 5.36 -15.67
CA LEU A 20 -5.16 4.36 -15.02
C LEU A 20 -6.32 5.02 -14.28
N SER A 21 -7.47 4.36 -14.21
CA SER A 21 -8.50 4.69 -13.23
C SER A 21 -8.11 4.19 -11.83
N LEU A 22 -8.69 4.76 -10.77
CA LEU A 22 -8.51 4.24 -9.39
C LEU A 22 -8.87 2.75 -9.29
N ALA A 23 -9.95 2.33 -9.95
CA ALA A 23 -10.36 0.93 -9.97
C ALA A 23 -9.29 0.02 -10.58
N GLN A 24 -8.60 0.47 -11.64
CA GLN A 24 -7.49 -0.28 -12.23
C GLN A 24 -6.27 -0.33 -11.31
N VAL A 25 -5.96 0.74 -10.57
CA VAL A 25 -4.89 0.71 -9.56
C VAL A 25 -5.19 -0.34 -8.49
N VAL A 26 -6.42 -0.35 -7.95
CA VAL A 26 -6.87 -1.37 -6.98
C VAL A 26 -6.79 -2.77 -7.57
N GLU A 27 -7.26 -2.95 -8.81
CA GLU A 27 -7.22 -4.25 -9.48
C GLU A 27 -5.79 -4.77 -9.60
N LYS A 28 -4.85 -3.95 -10.10
CA LYS A 28 -3.47 -4.37 -10.35
C LYS A 28 -2.64 -4.56 -9.08
N THR A 29 -3.03 -3.93 -7.98
CA THR A 29 -2.27 -3.98 -6.71
C THR A 29 -2.85 -4.96 -5.68
N ALA A 30 -4.15 -5.29 -5.76
CA ALA A 30 -4.82 -6.14 -4.78
C ALA A 30 -5.61 -7.30 -5.42
N HIS A 31 -6.56 -7.01 -6.31
CA HIS A 31 -7.48 -8.04 -6.84
C HIS A 31 -6.75 -9.07 -7.69
N ALA A 32 -6.04 -8.62 -8.73
CA ALA A 32 -5.38 -9.51 -9.68
C ALA A 32 -4.30 -10.39 -9.03
N PRO A 33 -3.45 -9.90 -8.11
CA PRO A 33 -2.57 -10.79 -7.34
C PRO A 33 -3.33 -11.83 -6.51
N ALA A 34 -4.41 -11.44 -5.82
CA ALA A 34 -5.21 -12.37 -5.02
C ALA A 34 -5.81 -13.49 -5.87
N GLU A 35 -6.34 -13.16 -7.04
CA GLU A 35 -6.88 -14.13 -7.99
C GLU A 35 -5.82 -15.01 -8.61
N LEU A 36 -4.74 -14.42 -9.14
CA LEU A 36 -3.67 -15.12 -9.84
C LEU A 36 -3.01 -16.18 -8.96
N PHE A 37 -2.82 -15.86 -7.68
CA PHE A 37 -2.22 -16.80 -6.73
C PHE A 37 -3.25 -17.66 -6.00
N GLY A 38 -4.54 -17.37 -6.11
CA GLY A 38 -5.61 -18.07 -5.40
C GLY A 38 -5.56 -17.85 -3.90
N ILE A 39 -5.25 -16.62 -3.47
CA ILE A 39 -5.17 -16.24 -2.05
C ILE A 39 -6.56 -16.31 -1.43
N VAL A 40 -6.65 -17.00 -0.30
CA VAL A 40 -7.90 -17.19 0.44
C VAL A 40 -8.27 -15.91 1.18
N ASP A 41 -9.49 -15.43 0.94
CA ASP A 41 -10.20 -14.39 1.69
C ASP A 41 -9.45 -13.05 1.86
N ARG A 42 -8.65 -12.66 0.86
CA ARG A 42 -7.91 -11.38 0.81
C ARG A 42 -7.98 -10.72 -0.56
N GLY A 43 -7.56 -9.46 -0.60
CA GLY A 43 -7.46 -8.67 -1.83
C GLY A 43 -8.77 -8.03 -2.28
N TYR A 44 -9.87 -8.17 -1.53
CA TYR A 44 -11.17 -7.58 -1.84
C TYR A 44 -11.82 -6.99 -0.58
N LEU A 45 -12.56 -5.89 -0.74
CA LEU A 45 -13.44 -5.37 0.31
C LEU A 45 -14.80 -6.10 0.23
N ARG A 46 -14.92 -7.22 0.94
CA ARG A 46 -16.11 -8.10 0.95
C ARG A 46 -16.36 -8.65 2.34
N GLU A 47 -17.61 -8.95 2.65
CA GLU A 47 -17.95 -9.66 3.88
C GLU A 47 -17.23 -11.02 3.94
N GLY A 48 -16.71 -11.36 5.14
CA GLY A 48 -15.95 -12.59 5.37
C GLY A 48 -14.47 -12.53 4.98
N TYR A 49 -14.00 -11.46 4.32
CA TYR A 49 -12.59 -11.28 3.99
C TYR A 49 -11.81 -10.64 5.14
N TRP A 50 -10.50 -10.85 5.16
CA TRP A 50 -9.60 -10.16 6.09
C TRP A 50 -9.65 -8.65 5.85
N ALA A 51 -9.72 -7.89 6.94
CA ALA A 51 -9.68 -6.43 6.90
C ALA A 51 -8.23 -5.91 6.71
N ASP A 52 -7.64 -6.26 5.56
CA ASP A 52 -6.39 -5.70 5.07
C ASP A 52 -6.72 -4.45 4.25
N LEU A 53 -6.56 -3.29 4.86
CA LEU A 53 -7.06 -2.02 4.32
C LEU A 53 -5.97 -0.97 4.33
N VAL A 54 -6.05 -0.05 3.38
CA VAL A 54 -5.22 1.15 3.33
C VAL A 54 -6.14 2.36 3.13
N LEU A 55 -5.91 3.40 3.92
CA LEU A 55 -6.51 4.72 3.74
C LEU A 55 -5.47 5.63 3.10
N VAL A 56 -5.85 6.24 1.98
CA VAL A 56 -4.97 7.12 1.21
C VAL A 56 -5.64 8.47 1.07
N ASP A 57 -4.89 9.54 1.32
CA ASP A 57 -5.23 10.87 0.87
C ASP A 57 -4.68 11.04 -0.55
N ILE A 58 -5.59 11.08 -1.52
CA ILE A 58 -5.23 11.16 -2.94
C ILE A 58 -4.85 12.58 -3.38
N ASP A 59 -5.08 13.60 -2.56
CA ASP A 59 -4.81 15.01 -2.90
C ASP A 59 -3.62 15.59 -2.11
N SER A 60 -3.00 14.79 -1.23
CA SER A 60 -1.80 15.18 -0.47
C SER A 60 -0.56 15.27 -1.36
N ARG A 61 0.40 16.12 -0.99
CA ARG A 61 1.70 16.24 -1.66
C ARG A 61 2.83 15.95 -0.68
N VAL A 62 3.50 14.82 -0.86
CA VAL A 62 4.57 14.34 0.03
C VAL A 62 5.88 14.29 -0.72
N ARG A 63 6.87 15.05 -0.23
CA ARG A 63 8.25 14.94 -0.71
C ARG A 63 8.90 13.71 -0.09
N VAL A 64 9.53 12.88 -0.91
CA VAL A 64 10.33 11.76 -0.41
C VAL A 64 11.67 12.32 0.05
N GLU A 65 11.91 12.22 1.35
CA GLU A 65 13.12 12.74 2.01
C GLU A 65 13.78 11.60 2.77
N ARG A 66 15.10 11.65 2.92
CA ARG A 66 15.84 10.57 3.57
C ARG A 66 15.33 10.29 4.99
N GLU A 67 14.84 11.32 5.67
CA GLU A 67 14.29 11.32 7.02
C GLU A 67 12.96 10.56 7.12
N ASN A 68 12.19 10.49 6.02
CA ASN A 68 10.92 9.76 5.97
C ASN A 68 11.03 8.37 5.32
N VAL A 69 12.24 7.95 4.94
CA VAL A 69 12.51 6.61 4.42
C VAL A 69 12.60 5.59 5.56
N LEU A 70 11.78 4.55 5.48
CA LEU A 70 11.65 3.51 6.51
C LEU A 70 12.47 2.25 6.21
N TYR A 71 13.16 2.20 5.09
CA TYR A 71 13.98 1.05 4.71
C TYR A 71 15.21 0.92 5.59
N LYS A 72 15.60 -0.32 5.90
CA LYS A 72 16.86 -0.60 6.63
C LYS A 72 18.10 -0.05 5.91
N CYS A 73 18.08 0.05 4.59
CA CYS A 73 19.19 0.62 3.82
C CYS A 73 19.29 2.16 3.92
N GLY A 74 18.26 2.83 4.46
CA GLY A 74 18.28 4.27 4.73
C GLY A 74 18.35 5.16 3.49
N TRP A 75 17.90 4.65 2.33
CA TRP A 75 17.81 5.41 1.07
C TRP A 75 16.62 4.97 0.21
N SER A 76 16.14 5.87 -0.66
CA SER A 76 15.11 5.62 -1.68
C SER A 76 15.56 6.14 -3.05
N PRO A 77 15.27 5.44 -4.16
CA PRO A 77 15.55 5.97 -5.49
C PRO A 77 14.68 7.19 -5.85
N LEU A 78 13.67 7.50 -5.05
CA LEU A 78 12.74 8.62 -5.23
C LEU A 78 13.10 9.84 -4.37
N GLU A 79 14.22 9.85 -3.66
CA GLU A 79 14.61 11.01 -2.84
C GLU A 79 14.60 12.30 -3.67
N GLY A 80 13.89 13.33 -3.18
CA GLY A 80 13.69 14.61 -3.85
C GLY A 80 12.40 14.71 -4.69
N GLU A 81 11.80 13.57 -5.05
CA GLU A 81 10.52 13.53 -5.76
C GLU A 81 9.35 13.94 -4.86
N VAL A 82 8.29 14.47 -5.48
CA VAL A 82 7.04 14.83 -4.80
C VAL A 82 5.92 13.95 -5.33
N LEU A 83 5.39 13.07 -4.50
CA LEU A 83 4.25 12.23 -4.81
C LEU A 83 2.95 12.95 -4.45
N ARG A 84 1.93 12.82 -5.28
CA ARG A 84 0.60 13.44 -5.17
C ARG A 84 -0.38 12.59 -4.37
N SER A 85 0.09 11.65 -3.57
CA SER A 85 -0.76 10.87 -2.68
C SER A 85 0.00 10.41 -1.45
N GLU A 86 -0.71 10.28 -0.34
CA GLU A 86 -0.14 9.89 0.95
C GLU A 86 -0.92 8.71 1.55
N VAL A 87 -0.19 7.68 2.01
CA VAL A 87 -0.78 6.63 2.84
C VAL A 87 -0.98 7.18 4.24
N ILE A 88 -2.23 7.37 4.65
CA ILE A 88 -2.59 7.93 5.95
C ILE A 88 -2.60 6.86 7.03
N ALA A 89 -3.16 5.68 6.72
CA ALA A 89 -3.27 4.58 7.66
C ALA A 89 -3.35 3.23 6.96
N THR A 90 -2.91 2.18 7.66
CA THR A 90 -2.95 0.80 7.18
C THR A 90 -3.44 -0.12 8.28
N TRP A 91 -4.31 -1.06 7.91
CA TRP A 91 -4.77 -2.16 8.75
C TRP A 91 -4.34 -3.48 8.16
N VAL A 92 -3.92 -4.39 9.02
CA VAL A 92 -3.60 -5.78 8.66
C VAL A 92 -4.44 -6.66 9.56
N ASN A 93 -5.24 -7.54 8.97
CA ASN A 93 -6.18 -8.40 9.72
C ASN A 93 -7.12 -7.60 10.64
N GLY A 94 -7.50 -6.38 10.26
CA GLY A 94 -8.32 -5.47 11.06
C GLY A 94 -7.59 -4.73 12.17
N GLN A 95 -6.30 -5.00 12.40
CA GLN A 95 -5.48 -4.30 13.38
C GLN A 95 -4.80 -3.08 12.74
N PRO A 96 -4.90 -1.88 13.33
CA PRO A 96 -4.15 -0.73 12.83
C PRO A 96 -2.65 -0.99 13.04
N VAL A 97 -1.86 -0.93 11.96
CA VAL A 97 -0.40 -1.15 11.98
C VAL A 97 0.40 0.09 11.63
N TYR A 98 -0.23 1.07 10.99
CA TYR A 98 0.38 2.34 10.62
C TYR A 98 -0.66 3.44 10.64
N ALA A 99 -0.30 4.61 11.17
CA ALA A 99 -1.11 5.83 11.10
C ALA A 99 -0.20 7.06 11.17
N HIS A 100 -0.41 8.03 10.27
CA HIS A 100 0.23 9.35 10.28
C HIS A 100 1.74 9.29 10.52
N GLY A 101 2.47 8.53 9.69
CA GLY A 101 3.94 8.45 9.80
C GLY A 101 4.47 7.47 10.85
N ARG A 102 3.61 6.82 11.64
CA ARG A 102 4.03 6.00 12.79
C ARG A 102 3.50 4.57 12.68
N PHE A 103 4.35 3.59 12.98
CA PHE A 103 3.93 2.21 13.15
C PHE A 103 3.37 1.98 14.55
N SER A 104 2.36 1.12 14.63
CA SER A 104 1.81 0.61 15.89
C SER A 104 2.32 -0.81 16.17
N GLY A 105 2.71 -1.04 17.43
CA GLY A 105 2.83 -2.38 18.01
C GLY A 105 3.83 -3.34 17.36
N ALA A 106 3.60 -4.62 17.61
CA ALA A 106 4.36 -5.75 17.07
C ALA A 106 3.79 -6.17 15.69
N PRO A 107 4.53 -6.97 14.89
CA PRO A 107 4.04 -7.42 13.60
C PRO A 107 2.78 -8.31 13.73
N GLU A 108 1.65 -7.87 13.17
CA GLU A 108 0.36 -8.59 13.19
C GLU A 108 0.11 -9.42 11.92
N GLY A 109 1.17 -9.82 11.22
CA GLY A 109 1.09 -10.55 9.96
C GLY A 109 0.65 -12.01 10.14
N MET A 110 -0.13 -12.53 9.19
CA MET A 110 -0.49 -13.94 9.10
C MET A 110 0.01 -14.55 7.79
N ARG A 111 0.36 -15.84 7.82
CA ARG A 111 0.74 -16.58 6.60
C ARG A 111 -0.48 -16.64 5.66
N LEU A 112 -0.26 -16.34 4.38
CA LEU A 112 -1.27 -16.49 3.35
C LEU A 112 -1.65 -17.97 3.17
N ALA A 113 -2.95 -18.21 2.97
CA ALA A 113 -3.48 -19.50 2.56
C ALA A 113 -3.88 -19.44 1.07
N PHE A 114 -3.77 -20.57 0.38
CA PHE A 114 -4.00 -20.66 -1.07
C PHE A 114 -4.94 -21.84 -1.39
N ARG A 115 -5.85 -21.68 -2.35
CA ARG A 115 -6.84 -22.71 -2.75
C ARG A 115 -6.30 -23.79 -3.70
N ARG A 116 -5.03 -24.18 -3.58
CA ARG A 116 -4.40 -25.15 -4.47
C ARG A 116 -4.50 -26.58 -3.95
#